data_AF-A0A7W0UVH9-F1
#
_entry.id   AF-A0A7W0UVH9-F1
#
_cell.length_a   1.000
_cell.length_b   1.000
_cell.length_c   1.000
_cell.angle_alpha   90.00
_cell.angle_beta   90.00
_cell.angle_gamma   90.00
#
_symmetry.space_group_name_H-M   'P 1'
#
loop_
_entity.id
_entity.type
_entity.pdbx_description
1 polymer ?
#
loop_
_entity_poly.entity_id
_entity_poly.type
_entity_poly.pdbx_seq_one_letter_code
_entity_poly.pdbx_strand_id
1 'polypeptide(L)'
;MTSLEKYLRNLSDIHHSGAGVKETSYYPALEHLLNEVGATLKPKVRCIINIKNKGAGIPDGGLFTAQQFARVSAEPHEGQIPERGCVEVKGTKEDVEKVAAGEQVQKYLKRYRQVLVTNLRDFLLVGLDGSNQPVNLEAYRL
;
A
#
# COMPACT_ATOMS: atom_id res chain seq x y z
N MET A 1 -22.43 -7.35 -2.62
CA MET A 1 -21.09 -7.37 -3.22
C MET A 1 -20.04 -7.37 -2.12
N THR A 2 -19.07 -8.27 -2.20
CA THR A 2 -17.90 -8.33 -1.32
C THR A 2 -16.98 -7.12 -1.54
N SER A 3 -16.03 -6.88 -0.63
CA SER A 3 -15.00 -5.84 -0.78
C SER A 3 -14.22 -6.01 -2.08
N LEU A 4 -13.86 -7.25 -2.41
CA LEU A 4 -13.12 -7.59 -3.61
C LEU A 4 -13.95 -7.36 -4.89
N GLU A 5 -15.23 -7.75 -4.90
CA GLU A 5 -16.11 -7.50 -6.05
C GLU A 5 -16.26 -6.01 -6.35
N LYS A 6 -16.42 -5.17 -5.32
CA LYS A 6 -16.45 -3.71 -5.48
C LYS A 6 -15.12 -3.18 -6.02
N TYR A 7 -14.00 -3.69 -5.51
CA TYR A 7 -12.67 -3.32 -5.97
C TYR A 7 -12.50 -3.60 -7.46
N LEU A 8 -12.72 -4.84 -7.89
CA LEU A 8 -12.59 -5.27 -9.27
C LEU A 8 -13.53 -4.51 -10.22
N ARG A 9 -14.77 -4.27 -9.79
CA ARG A 9 -15.72 -3.46 -10.56
C ARG A 9 -15.23 -2.03 -10.75
N ASN A 10 -14.76 -1.38 -9.69
CA ASN A 10 -14.24 -0.01 -9.79
C ASN A 10 -13.01 0.06 -10.70
N LEU A 11 -12.09 -0.91 -10.60
CA LEU A 11 -10.94 -0.97 -11.52
C LEU A 11 -11.41 -1.10 -12.99
N SER A 12 -12.39 -1.97 -13.24
CA SER A 12 -12.97 -2.16 -14.57
C SER A 12 -13.64 -0.88 -15.09
N ASP A 13 -14.47 -0.23 -14.28
CA ASP A 13 -15.21 0.98 -14.68
C ASP A 13 -14.24 2.13 -15.01
N ILE A 14 -13.21 2.34 -14.18
CA ILE A 14 -12.15 3.33 -14.43
C ILE A 14 -11.41 3.01 -15.74
N HIS A 15 -11.02 1.75 -15.94
CA HIS A 15 -10.30 1.36 -17.15
C HIS A 15 -11.13 1.58 -18.42
N HIS A 16 -12.38 1.12 -18.44
CA HIS A 16 -13.26 1.23 -19.60
C HIS A 16 -13.72 2.66 -19.87
N SER A 17 -13.71 3.54 -18.85
CA SER A 17 -14.03 4.95 -19.06
C SER A 17 -13.06 5.65 -20.03
N GLY A 18 -11.82 5.15 -20.15
CA GLY A 18 -10.74 5.81 -20.89
C GLY A 18 -10.25 7.13 -20.28
N ALA A 19 -10.86 7.60 -19.20
CA ALA A 19 -10.55 8.87 -18.53
C ALA A 19 -9.56 8.70 -17.36
N GLY A 20 -9.30 7.46 -16.93
CA GLY A 20 -8.38 7.16 -15.84
C GLY A 20 -6.92 7.44 -16.20
N VAL A 21 -6.20 8.12 -15.32
CA VAL A 21 -4.74 8.19 -15.37
C VAL A 21 -4.13 6.93 -14.76
N LYS A 22 -2.91 6.60 -15.18
CA LYS A 22 -2.18 5.46 -14.61
C LYS A 22 -2.01 5.67 -13.11
N GLU A 23 -2.14 4.59 -12.34
CA GLU A 23 -1.96 4.53 -10.88
C GLU A 23 -3.01 5.33 -10.10
N THR A 24 -3.00 6.66 -10.16
CA THR A 24 -3.71 7.51 -9.18
C THR A 24 -5.23 7.47 -9.28
N SER A 25 -5.80 7.25 -10.48
CA SER A 25 -7.25 7.06 -10.61
C SER A 25 -7.77 5.83 -9.87
N TYR A 26 -6.92 4.85 -9.62
CA TYR A 26 -7.27 3.59 -8.96
C TYR A 26 -7.07 3.64 -7.44
N TYR A 27 -6.45 4.70 -6.91
CA TYR A 27 -6.15 4.84 -5.50
C TYR A 27 -7.39 4.74 -4.59
N PRO A 28 -8.55 5.38 -4.90
CA PRO A 28 -9.73 5.25 -4.05
C PRO A 28 -10.23 3.82 -3.93
N ALA A 29 -10.17 3.03 -5.02
CA ALA A 29 -10.57 1.64 -4.99
C ALA A 29 -9.64 0.79 -4.13
N LEU A 30 -8.32 0.99 -4.28
CA LEU A 30 -7.31 0.28 -3.49
C LEU A 30 -7.38 0.65 -2.00
N GLU A 31 -7.46 1.94 -1.68
CA GLU A 31 -7.58 2.44 -0.31
C GLU A 31 -8.82 1.86 0.38
N HIS A 32 -9.95 1.82 -0.31
CA HIS A 32 -11.18 1.24 0.22
C HIS A 32 -11.02 -0.26 0.51
N LEU A 33 -10.45 -1.03 -0.41
CA LEU A 33 -10.19 -2.46 -0.20
C LEU A 33 -9.29 -2.68 1.02
N LEU A 34 -8.15 -1.97 1.09
CA LEU A 34 -7.18 -2.10 2.18
C LEU A 34 -7.75 -1.66 3.52
N ASN A 35 -8.61 -0.64 3.55
CA ASN A 35 -9.27 -0.18 4.78
C ASN A 35 -10.38 -1.14 5.24
N GLU A 36 -11.18 -1.72 4.33
CA GLU A 36 -12.17 -2.75 4.69
C GLU A 36 -11.47 -4.00 5.28
N VAL A 37 -10.38 -4.46 4.68
CA VAL A 37 -9.56 -5.57 5.22
C VAL A 37 -8.87 -5.15 6.53
N GLY A 38 -8.27 -3.97 6.57
CA GLY A 38 -7.56 -3.47 7.75
C GLY A 38 -8.47 -3.32 8.98
N ALA A 39 -9.76 -3.05 8.79
CA ALA A 39 -10.75 -2.98 9.85
C ALA A 39 -11.03 -4.33 10.53
N THR A 40 -10.73 -5.46 9.88
CA THR A 40 -10.90 -6.82 10.43
C THR A 40 -9.68 -7.30 11.21
N LEU A 41 -8.53 -6.62 11.10
CA LEU A 41 -7.28 -7.00 11.75
C LEU A 41 -7.23 -6.56 13.23
N LYS A 42 -6.34 -7.18 14.01
CA LYS A 42 -6.01 -6.81 15.39
C LYS A 42 -4.49 -6.64 15.55
N PRO A 43 -3.98 -5.42 15.81
CA PRO A 43 -4.70 -4.14 15.81
C PRO A 43 -5.27 -3.80 14.43
N LYS A 44 -6.32 -2.98 14.39
CA LYS A 44 -6.89 -2.47 13.13
C LYS A 44 -5.84 -1.67 12.37
N VAL A 45 -5.86 -1.78 11.05
CA VAL A 45 -4.95 -1.06 10.15
C VAL A 45 -5.76 -0.10 9.28
N ARG A 46 -5.22 1.10 9.08
CA ARG A 46 -5.75 2.12 8.18
C ARG A 46 -4.74 2.40 7.08
N CYS A 47 -5.18 2.28 5.83
CA CYS A 47 -4.46 2.76 4.67
C CYS A 47 -4.72 4.27 4.51
N ILE A 48 -3.66 5.03 4.31
CA ILE A 48 -3.71 6.43 3.89
C ILE A 48 -2.88 6.54 2.62
N ILE A 49 -3.49 6.98 1.53
CA ILE A 49 -2.80 7.26 0.27
C ILE A 49 -2.28 8.70 0.26
N ASN A 50 -1.23 8.95 -0.53
CA ASN A 50 -0.51 10.22 -0.67
C ASN A 50 0.07 10.72 0.68
N ILE A 51 0.84 9.87 1.36
CA ILE A 51 1.42 10.24 2.66
C ILE A 51 2.49 11.33 2.54
N LYS A 52 2.60 12.18 3.57
CA LYS A 52 3.62 13.24 3.63
C LYS A 52 5.03 12.63 3.62
N ASN A 53 5.97 13.30 2.94
CA ASN A 53 7.38 12.92 2.97
C ASN A 53 7.94 13.01 4.41
N LYS A 54 8.56 11.93 4.90
CA LYS A 54 9.22 11.86 6.22
C LYS A 54 10.70 11.48 6.14
N GLY A 55 11.37 11.85 5.04
CA GLY A 55 12.84 11.79 4.93
C GLY A 55 13.40 10.55 4.20
N ALA A 56 12.56 9.72 3.58
CA ALA A 56 12.99 8.53 2.83
C ALA A 56 12.42 8.44 1.41
N GLY A 57 11.82 9.52 0.92
CA GLY A 57 10.98 9.53 -0.28
C GLY A 57 9.50 9.51 0.07
N ILE A 58 8.66 9.46 -0.97
CA ILE A 58 7.21 9.60 -0.88
C ILE A 58 6.60 8.33 -1.47
N PRO A 59 6.38 7.26 -0.67
CA PRO A 59 5.61 6.13 -1.15
C PRO A 59 4.17 6.57 -1.41
N ASP A 60 3.47 5.85 -2.29
CA ASP A 60 2.09 6.16 -2.65
C ASP A 60 1.14 6.06 -1.45
N GLY A 61 1.42 5.18 -0.49
CA GLY A 61 0.58 5.04 0.70
C GLY A 61 1.32 4.55 1.94
N GLY A 62 0.61 4.57 3.06
CA GLY A 62 1.06 4.07 4.36
C GLY A 62 -0.01 3.24 5.05
N LEU A 63 0.41 2.16 5.72
CA LEU A 63 -0.44 1.29 6.53
C LEU A 63 -0.18 1.55 8.02
N PHE A 64 -1.11 2.23 8.67
CA PHE A 64 -0.99 2.67 10.05
C PHE A 64 -1.85 1.83 10.98
N THR A 65 -1.34 1.45 12.16
CA THR A 65 -2.20 0.81 13.16
C THR A 65 -3.07 1.86 13.85
N ALA A 66 -4.23 1.44 14.37
CA ALA A 66 -5.13 2.33 15.10
C ALA A 66 -4.49 3.01 16.33
N GLN A 67 -3.44 2.42 16.88
CA GLN A 67 -2.70 2.96 18.04
C GLN A 67 -1.83 4.17 17.66
N GLN A 68 -1.56 4.38 16.37
CA GLN A 68 -0.79 5.53 15.90
C GLN A 68 -1.60 6.82 15.84
N PHE A 69 -2.90 6.77 16.11
CA PHE A 69 -3.81 7.91 16.06
C PHE A 69 -4.33 8.26 17.45
N ALA A 70 -4.48 9.56 17.71
CA ALA A 70 -5.24 10.00 18.88
C ALA A 70 -6.73 9.65 18.70
N ARG A 71 -7.43 9.35 19.80
CA ARG A 71 -8.87 8.95 19.76
C ARG A 71 -9.79 9.94 19.03
N VAL A 72 -9.41 11.23 19.01
CA VAL A 72 -10.20 12.32 18.43
C VAL A 72 -9.60 12.89 17.14
N SER A 73 -8.45 12.38 16.69
CA SER A 73 -7.76 12.89 15.50
C SER A 73 -7.67 11.84 14.42
N ALA A 74 -7.87 12.26 13.17
CA ALA A 74 -7.58 11.46 11.99
C ALA A 74 -6.09 11.51 11.59
N GLU A 75 -5.30 12.35 12.23
CA GLU A 75 -3.86 12.47 11.99
C GLU A 75 -3.07 11.49 12.88
N PRO A 76 -2.04 10.82 12.34
CA PRO A 76 -1.10 10.07 13.16
C PRO A 76 -0.38 11.00 14.14
N HIS A 77 0.05 10.45 15.28
CA HIS A 77 0.92 11.17 16.21
C HIS A 77 2.16 11.71 15.50
N GLU A 78 2.66 12.85 15.96
CA GLU A 78 3.81 13.50 15.35
C GLU A 78 5.03 12.58 15.30
N GLY A 79 5.73 12.59 14.17
CA GLY A 79 6.93 11.77 13.95
C GLY A 79 6.67 10.28 13.64
N GLN A 80 5.44 9.79 13.75
CA GLN A 80 5.12 8.40 13.44
C GLN A 80 5.28 8.09 11.94
N ILE A 81 5.83 6.90 11.66
CA ILE A 81 5.83 6.28 10.34
C ILE A 81 4.81 5.14 10.33
N PRO A 82 4.26 4.75 9.16
CA PRO A 82 3.39 3.58 9.05
C PRO A 82 4.00 2.33 9.72
N GLU A 83 3.36 1.83 10.78
CA GLU A 83 3.89 0.68 11.55
C GLU A 83 3.77 -0.64 10.77
N ARG A 84 2.83 -0.72 9.81
CA ARG A 84 2.65 -1.87 8.91
C ARG A 84 3.25 -1.63 7.52
N GLY A 85 4.23 -0.73 7.44
CA GLY A 85 4.93 -0.44 6.20
C GLY A 85 4.19 0.50 5.26
N CYS A 86 4.78 0.74 4.10
CA CYS A 86 4.23 1.60 3.06
C CYS A 86 3.67 0.80 1.87
N VAL A 87 2.97 1.50 0.97
CA VAL A 87 2.41 0.95 -0.26
C VAL A 87 3.07 1.65 -1.45
N GLU A 88 3.48 0.87 -2.44
CA GLU A 88 3.95 1.38 -3.74
C GLU A 88 3.08 0.79 -4.84
N VAL A 89 2.43 1.66 -5.60
CA VAL A 89 1.48 1.30 -6.65
C VAL A 89 2.10 1.56 -8.01
N LYS A 90 1.94 0.62 -8.93
CA LYS A 90 2.37 0.75 -10.32
C LYS A 90 1.23 0.49 -11.29
N GLY A 91 1.42 0.88 -12.55
CA GLY A 91 0.49 0.54 -13.62
C GLY A 91 0.31 -0.97 -13.82
N THR A 92 -0.86 -1.39 -14.31
CA THR A 92 -1.29 -2.80 -14.45
C THR A 92 -0.42 -3.69 -15.34
N LYS A 93 0.54 -3.14 -16.07
CA LYS A 93 1.47 -3.87 -16.93
C LYS A 93 2.83 -4.12 -16.28
N GLU A 94 3.08 -3.49 -15.13
CA GLU A 94 4.35 -3.60 -14.43
C GLU A 94 4.44 -4.94 -13.67
N ASP A 95 5.64 -5.49 -13.64
CA ASP A 95 5.96 -6.72 -12.91
C ASP A 95 6.33 -6.36 -11.47
N VAL A 96 5.50 -6.80 -10.51
CA VAL A 96 5.68 -6.44 -9.09
C VAL A 96 6.99 -6.96 -8.50
N GLU A 97 7.54 -8.07 -8.99
CA GLU A 97 8.82 -8.61 -8.50
C GLU A 97 9.98 -7.75 -8.98
N LYS A 98 9.96 -7.31 -10.26
CA LYS A 98 10.96 -6.38 -10.78
C LYS A 98 10.92 -5.03 -10.08
N VAL A 99 9.71 -4.53 -9.80
CA VAL A 99 9.52 -3.29 -9.05
C VAL A 99 10.05 -3.45 -7.62
N ALA A 100 9.74 -4.56 -6.95
CA ALA A 100 10.22 -4.87 -5.60
C ALA A 100 11.75 -4.95 -5.49
N ALA A 101 12.42 -5.45 -6.54
CA ALA A 101 13.87 -5.50 -6.60
C ALA A 101 14.53 -4.13 -6.85
N GLY A 102 13.76 -3.13 -7.27
CA GLY A 102 14.25 -1.79 -7.65
C GLY A 102 14.74 -0.95 -6.47
N GLU A 103 15.62 0.02 -6.78
CA GLU A 103 16.23 0.92 -5.78
C GLU A 103 15.21 1.68 -4.92
N GLN A 104 14.08 2.07 -5.53
CA GLN A 104 13.01 2.80 -4.84
C GLN A 104 12.43 1.98 -3.68
N VAL A 105 12.07 0.72 -3.92
CA VAL A 105 11.53 -0.18 -2.89
C VAL A 105 12.58 -0.50 -1.83
N GLN A 106 13.84 -0.71 -2.23
CA GLN A 106 14.93 -0.91 -1.28
C GLN A 106 15.12 0.30 -0.34
N LYS A 107 15.00 1.53 -0.86
CA LYS A 107 15.05 2.76 -0.04
C LYS A 107 13.90 2.82 0.95
N TYR A 108 12.70 2.44 0.54
CA TYR A 108 11.53 2.38 1.42
C TYR A 108 11.66 1.31 2.48
N LEU A 109 12.14 0.11 2.17
CA LEU A 109 12.38 -0.95 3.15
C LEU A 109 13.31 -0.50 4.28
N LYS A 110 14.37 0.26 3.97
CA LYS A 110 15.28 0.82 4.99
C LYS A 110 14.56 1.71 6.01
N ARG A 111 13.49 2.41 5.61
CA ARG A 111 12.74 3.33 6.48
C ARG A 111 11.51 2.71 7.11
N TYR A 112 10.69 2.05 6.29
CA TYR A 112 9.35 1.56 6.65
C TYR A 112 9.35 0.07 6.99
N ARG A 113 10.47 -0.63 6.81
CA ARG A 113 10.71 -2.06 7.14
C ARG A 113 9.86 -3.07 6.38
N GLN A 114 8.78 -2.64 5.76
CA GLN A 114 7.87 -3.43 4.96
C GLN A 114 7.28 -2.54 3.85
N VAL A 115 7.10 -3.12 2.66
CA VAL A 115 6.50 -2.46 1.50
C VAL A 115 5.52 -3.42 0.83
N LEU A 116 4.28 -2.99 0.65
CA LEU A 116 3.32 -3.67 -0.21
C LEU A 116 3.45 -3.07 -1.63
N VAL A 117 3.98 -3.86 -2.56
CA VAL A 117 4.09 -3.50 -3.98
C VAL A 117 2.88 -4.07 -4.72
N THR A 118 2.21 -3.26 -5.52
CA THR A 118 1.06 -3.72 -6.31
C THR A 118 0.97 -3.07 -7.68
N ASN A 119 0.56 -3.85 -8.68
CA ASN A 119 0.13 -3.35 -9.99
C ASN A 119 -1.41 -3.33 -10.12
N LEU A 120 -2.13 -3.33 -8.99
CA LEU A 120 -3.59 -3.43 -8.86
C LEU A 120 -4.18 -4.83 -9.12
N ARG A 121 -3.37 -5.82 -9.52
CA ARG A 121 -3.80 -7.22 -9.68
C ARG A 121 -2.93 -8.19 -8.88
N ASP A 122 -1.64 -7.92 -8.88
CA ASP A 122 -0.63 -8.60 -8.10
C ASP A 122 -0.34 -7.78 -6.84
N PHE A 123 -0.19 -8.46 -5.71
CA PHE A 123 0.14 -7.90 -4.42
C PHE A 123 1.34 -8.67 -3.88
N LEU A 124 2.47 -8.00 -3.72
CA LEU A 124 3.70 -8.56 -3.19
C LEU A 124 4.09 -7.81 -1.92
N LEU A 125 4.09 -8.51 -0.79
CA LEU A 125 4.57 -7.98 0.47
C LEU A 125 6.07 -8.27 0.60
N VAL A 126 6.87 -7.22 0.71
CA VAL A 126 8.32 -7.29 0.88
C VAL A 126 8.67 -6.80 2.27
N GLY A 127 9.59 -7.50 2.94
CA GLY A 127 10.08 -7.13 4.26
C GLY A 127 11.60 -7.20 4.35
N LEU A 128 12.10 -7.20 5.58
CA LEU A 128 13.50 -7.45 5.90
C LEU A 128 13.61 -8.74 6.71
N ASP A 129 14.58 -9.59 6.37
CA ASP A 129 14.91 -10.78 7.13
C ASP A 129 15.71 -10.45 8.42
N GLY A 130 16.13 -11.49 9.16
CA GLY A 130 16.94 -11.35 10.37
C GLY A 130 18.32 -10.70 10.15
N SER A 131 18.79 -10.63 8.91
CA SER A 131 20.05 -9.99 8.49
C SER A 131 19.83 -8.60 7.88
N ASN A 132 18.62 -8.03 8.01
CA ASN A 132 18.19 -6.79 7.37
C ASN A 132 18.31 -6.82 5.83
N GLN A 133 18.21 -7.98 5.19
CA GLN A 133 18.16 -8.10 3.74
C GLN A 133 16.71 -8.11 3.24
N PRO A 134 16.42 -7.48 2.09
CA PRO A 134 15.10 -7.57 1.46
C PRO A 134 14.70 -9.02 1.18
N VAL A 135 13.47 -9.37 1.55
CA VAL A 135 12.90 -10.69 1.27
C VAL A 135 11.42 -10.57 0.90
N ASN A 136 10.98 -11.37 -0.08
CA ASN A 136 9.57 -11.52 -0.41
C ASN A 136 8.90 -12.34 0.70
N LEU A 137 7.84 -11.81 1.30
CA LEU A 137 7.10 -12.44 2.39
C LEU A 137 5.89 -13.22 1.87
N GLU A 138 4.93 -12.50 1.29
CA GLU A 138 3.67 -13.06 0.80
C GLU A 138 3.37 -12.47 -0.58
N ALA A 139 2.78 -13.30 -1.45
CA ALA A 139 2.38 -12.90 -2.78
C ALA A 139 0.95 -13.39 -3.07
N TYR A 140 0.17 -12.54 -3.72
CA TYR A 140 -1.19 -12.86 -4.15
C TYR A 140 -1.46 -12.26 -5.53
N ARG A 141 -2.15 -13.01 -6.39
CA ARG A 141 -2.54 -12.60 -7.75
C ARG A 141 -4.04 -12.81 -7.92
N LEU A 142 -4.72 -11.78 -8.40
CA LEU A 142 -6.15 -11.76 -8.73
C LEU A 142 -6.47 -12.39 -10.09
#